data_AF-A0A925AXE9-F1
#
_entry.id   AF-A0A925AXE9-F1
#
_cell.length_a   1.000
_cell.length_b   1.000
_cell.length_c   1.000
_cell.angle_alpha   90.00
_cell.angle_beta   90.00
_cell.angle_gamma   90.00
#
_symmetry.space_group_name_H-M   'P 1'
#
loop_
_entity.id
_entity.type
_entity.pdbx_description
1 polymer ?
#
loop_
_entity_poly.entity_id
_entity_poly.type
_entity_poly.pdbx_seq_one_letter_code
_entity_poly.pdbx_strand_id
1 'polypeptide(L)'
;EVVEISNSSLRAGLSGQATGDQAIDYEVVVQLKNPPTDTRPDFSATARIITDTRKTALSIPIIALTVRENESVPNKDSAQSVLGKQPAKQIGKKDVEGVFIVGTDNKVMFRPVRIGIAGDEYFEVLSGLRENERIVAGSYQAIRELKDSALVRETKVTDKKKPDSEAK
;
A
#
# COMPACT_ATOMS: atom_id res chain seq x y z
N GLU A 1 -8.63 10.80 23.13
CA GLU A 1 -8.50 9.38 22.74
C GLU A 1 -9.76 8.94 22.04
N VAL A 2 -9.69 7.89 21.22
CA VAL A 2 -10.88 7.28 20.61
C VAL A 2 -11.63 6.52 21.70
N VAL A 3 -12.91 6.82 21.87
CA VAL A 3 -13.75 6.16 22.89
C VAL A 3 -14.74 5.19 22.26
N GLU A 4 -15.15 5.43 21.02
CA GLU A 4 -16.10 4.59 20.31
C GLU A 4 -15.81 4.58 18.81
N ILE A 5 -15.98 3.41 18.19
CA ILE A 5 -16.02 3.22 16.74
C ILE A 5 -17.34 2.50 16.46
N SER A 6 -18.19 3.10 15.64
CA SER A 6 -19.49 2.53 15.29
C SER A 6 -19.33 1.15 14.63
N ASN A 7 -20.16 0.19 15.02
CA ASN A 7 -20.13 -1.18 14.46
C ASN A 7 -20.78 -1.27 13.07
N SER A 8 -21.55 -0.27 12.67
CA SER A 8 -22.16 -0.16 11.34
C SER A 8 -21.53 0.97 10.54
N SER A 9 -21.32 0.74 9.25
CA SER A 9 -20.88 1.79 8.36
C SER A 9 -21.98 2.82 8.11
N LEU A 10 -21.57 4.06 7.87
CA LEU A 10 -22.42 5.14 7.39
C LEU A 10 -22.73 4.85 5.92
N ARG A 11 -23.76 4.03 5.66
CA ARG A 11 -24.26 3.85 4.28
C ARG A 11 -24.92 5.16 3.87
N ALA A 12 -24.26 5.94 3.02
CA ALA A 12 -24.92 7.05 2.33
C ALA A 12 -26.12 6.47 1.57
N GLY A 13 -27.32 6.76 2.07
CA GLY A 13 -28.56 6.21 1.52
C GLY A 13 -28.80 6.70 0.10
N LEU A 14 -28.42 5.90 -0.89
CA LEU A 14 -28.92 6.02 -2.25
C LEU A 14 -29.32 4.63 -2.75
N SER A 15 -30.64 4.43 -2.84
CA SER A 15 -31.29 3.38 -3.62
C SER A 15 -30.87 3.53 -5.10
N GLY A 16 -29.75 2.93 -5.48
CA GLY A 16 -29.21 3.09 -6.81
C GLY A 16 -28.04 2.14 -7.07
N GLN A 17 -28.36 1.07 -7.76
CA GLN A 17 -27.51 0.06 -8.39
C GLN A 17 -26.19 0.62 -8.94
N ALA A 18 -25.15 0.69 -8.10
CA ALA A 18 -23.77 0.99 -8.52
C ALA A 18 -22.81 0.00 -7.86
N THR A 19 -22.38 -1.01 -8.61
CA THR A 19 -21.46 -2.07 -8.19
C THR A 19 -20.00 -1.61 -8.26
N GLY A 20 -19.69 -0.49 -7.62
CA GLY A 20 -18.32 0.00 -7.46
C GLY A 20 -17.77 -0.29 -6.06
N ASP A 21 -16.45 -0.41 -5.95
CA ASP A 21 -15.74 -0.40 -4.68
C ASP A 21 -15.92 1.00 -4.04
N GLN A 22 -16.84 1.11 -3.09
CA GLN A 22 -17.15 2.37 -2.40
C GLN A 22 -16.34 2.44 -1.12
N ALA A 23 -15.80 3.63 -0.82
CA ALA A 23 -15.24 3.91 0.48
C ALA A 23 -16.31 3.66 1.56
N ILE A 24 -15.92 2.95 2.62
CA ILE A 24 -16.81 2.63 3.74
C ILE A 24 -16.46 3.56 4.88
N ASP A 25 -17.36 4.48 5.18
CA ASP A 25 -17.19 5.42 6.28
C ASP A 25 -17.74 4.84 7.59
N TYR A 26 -17.05 5.12 8.70
CA TYR A 26 -17.47 4.75 10.05
C TYR A 26 -17.45 6.00 10.93
N GLU A 27 -18.48 6.15 11.77
CA GLU A 27 -18.49 7.20 12.79
C GLU A 27 -17.53 6.81 13.93
N VAL A 28 -16.72 7.78 14.36
CA VAL A 28 -15.75 7.62 15.44
C VAL A 28 -15.95 8.76 16.43
N VAL A 29 -16.13 8.42 17.70
CA VAL A 29 -16.24 9.39 18.79
C VAL A 29 -14.88 9.53 19.47
N VAL A 30 -14.41 10.78 19.56
CA VAL A 30 -13.12 11.11 20.16
C VAL A 30 -13.33 12.02 21.37
N GLN A 31 -12.79 11.62 22.51
CA GLN A 31 -12.82 12.43 23.74
C GLN A 31 -11.50 13.19 23.92
N LEU A 32 -11.58 14.52 24.07
CA LEU A 32 -10.44 15.33 24.49
C LEU A 32 -10.31 15.26 26.02
N LYS A 33 -9.21 14.69 26.54
CA LYS A 33 -8.99 14.59 28.01
C LYS A 33 -8.72 15.95 28.64
N ASN A 34 -7.86 16.74 27.98
CA ASN A 34 -7.44 18.06 28.43
C ASN A 34 -7.64 19.05 27.28
N PRO A 35 -8.89 19.45 26.97
CA PRO A 35 -9.14 20.44 25.95
C PRO A 35 -8.61 21.83 26.40
N PRO A 36 -8.09 22.66 25.48
CA PRO A 36 -7.80 24.06 25.76
C PRO A 36 -9.01 24.81 26.34
N THR A 37 -8.81 25.75 27.26
CA THR A 37 -9.89 26.47 27.97
C THR A 37 -10.77 27.35 27.07
N ASP A 38 -10.26 27.70 25.89
CA ASP A 38 -10.95 28.44 24.84
C ASP A 38 -11.75 27.55 23.88
N THR A 39 -11.68 26.22 24.02
CA THR A 39 -12.51 25.29 23.24
C THR A 39 -13.99 25.61 23.47
N ARG A 40 -14.77 25.64 22.39
CA ARG A 40 -16.22 25.84 22.43
C ARG A 40 -16.92 24.66 21.75
N PRO A 41 -18.18 24.37 22.14
CA PRO A 41 -19.06 23.58 21.29
C PRO A 41 -19.08 24.14 19.85
N ASP A 42 -19.27 23.26 18.87
CA ASP A 42 -19.30 23.57 17.43
C ASP A 42 -17.97 23.96 16.77
N PHE A 43 -16.84 23.77 17.45
CA PHE A 43 -15.53 23.86 16.81
C PHE A 43 -15.27 22.67 15.88
N SER A 44 -14.82 22.97 14.66
CA SER A 44 -14.28 21.95 13.76
C SER A 44 -12.82 21.66 14.13
N ALA A 45 -12.45 20.38 14.15
CA ALA A 45 -11.09 19.94 14.39
C ALA A 45 -10.70 18.85 13.40
N THR A 46 -9.43 18.80 13.04
CA THR A 46 -8.84 17.67 12.33
C THR A 46 -8.11 16.80 13.33
N ALA A 47 -8.48 15.53 13.42
CA ALA A 47 -7.80 14.55 14.27
C ALA A 47 -6.98 13.59 13.41
N ARG A 48 -5.82 13.19 13.94
CA ARG A 48 -5.03 12.09 13.39
C ARG A 48 -5.18 10.88 14.30
N ILE A 49 -5.69 9.77 13.76
CA ILE A 49 -5.87 8.52 14.50
C ILE A 49 -4.69 7.61 14.17
N ILE A 50 -3.96 7.19 15.19
CA ILE A 50 -2.84 6.25 15.08
C ILE A 50 -3.29 4.95 15.71
N THR A 51 -3.39 3.88 14.92
CA THR A 51 -3.93 2.58 15.36
C THR A 51 -2.86 1.66 15.93
N ASP A 52 -1.61 1.77 15.46
CA ASP A 52 -0.48 1.00 15.95
C ASP A 52 0.82 1.80 15.74
N THR A 53 1.89 1.45 16.45
CA THR A 53 3.20 2.09 16.31
C THR A 53 4.30 1.09 16.60
N ARG A 54 5.31 1.08 15.71
CA ARG A 54 6.51 0.26 15.88
C ARG A 54 7.76 1.11 15.73
N LYS A 55 8.60 1.12 16.77
CA LYS A 55 9.82 1.95 16.83
C LYS A 55 10.95 1.42 15.95
N THR A 56 10.97 0.12 15.71
CA THR A 56 12.03 -0.54 14.95
C THR A 56 11.39 -1.54 14.02
N ALA A 57 11.40 -1.24 12.72
CA ALA A 57 10.78 -2.04 11.67
C ALA A 57 11.60 -1.90 10.38
N LEU A 58 11.76 -3.01 9.65
CA LEU A 58 12.18 -2.93 8.25
C LEU A 58 11.03 -2.30 7.47
N SER A 59 11.32 -1.26 6.68
CA SER A 59 10.29 -0.52 5.98
C SER A 59 10.65 -0.24 4.53
N ILE A 60 9.63 -0.15 3.68
CA ILE A 60 9.75 0.23 2.27
C ILE A 60 8.89 1.45 1.97
N PRO A 61 9.30 2.36 1.06
CA PRO A 61 8.44 3.43 0.60
C PRO A 61 7.15 2.88 0.00
N ILE A 62 6.02 3.55 0.23
CA ILE A 62 4.71 3.12 -0.33
C ILE A 62 4.77 2.96 -1.85
N ILE A 63 5.50 3.84 -2.53
CA ILE A 63 5.66 3.84 -3.99
C ILE A 63 6.54 2.70 -4.55
N ALA A 64 7.06 1.81 -3.70
CA ALA A 64 7.81 0.63 -4.12
C ALA A 64 6.97 -0.65 -4.14
N LEU A 65 5.83 -0.65 -3.44
CA LEU A 65 4.93 -1.81 -3.37
C LEU A 65 4.06 -1.88 -4.63
N THR A 66 3.93 -3.07 -5.20
CA THR A 66 2.96 -3.32 -6.27
C THR A 66 2.23 -4.63 -6.04
N VAL A 67 1.07 -4.72 -6.67
CA VAL A 67 0.25 -5.92 -6.70
C VAL A 67 0.35 -6.56 -8.08
N ARG A 68 0.51 -7.88 -8.12
CA ARG A 68 0.48 -8.67 -9.36
C ARG A 68 -0.50 -9.81 -9.25
N GLU A 69 -1.25 -10.06 -10.32
CA GLU A 69 -1.99 -11.31 -10.45
C GLU A 69 -0.98 -12.46 -10.40
N ASN A 70 -1.22 -13.47 -9.57
CA ASN A 70 -0.38 -14.65 -9.54
C ASN A 70 -0.44 -15.35 -10.91
N GLU A 71 0.54 -15.08 -11.78
CA GLU A 71 0.80 -15.92 -12.94
C GLU A 71 1.32 -17.23 -12.37
N SER A 72 0.41 -18.20 -12.25
CA SER A 72 0.70 -19.56 -11.80
C SER A 72 2.04 -19.99 -12.39
N VAL A 73 3.04 -20.13 -11.52
CA VAL A 73 4.28 -20.85 -11.83
C VAL A 73 3.82 -22.16 -12.47
N PRO A 74 4.19 -22.47 -13.72
CA PRO A 74 3.80 -23.73 -14.31
C PRO A 74 4.45 -24.81 -13.45
N ASN A 75 3.65 -25.47 -12.61
CA ASN A 75 4.02 -26.74 -12.01
C ASN A 75 4.41 -27.63 -13.18
N LYS A 76 5.71 -27.89 -13.32
CA LYS A 76 6.23 -28.98 -14.15
C LYS A 76 5.79 -30.26 -13.47
N ASP A 77 4.58 -30.72 -13.79
CA ASP A 77 4.25 -32.13 -13.82
C ASP A 77 3.00 -32.35 -14.71
N SER A 78 3.27 -33.00 -15.84
CA SER A 78 2.43 -33.97 -16.55
C SER A 78 1.12 -33.52 -17.25
N ALA A 79 1.23 -33.52 -18.59
CA ALA A 79 0.35 -34.18 -19.57
C ALA A 79 -1.03 -33.60 -19.95
N GLN A 80 -1.15 -33.31 -21.26
CA GLN A 80 -2.35 -33.29 -22.12
C GLN A 80 -3.53 -32.37 -21.74
N SER A 81 -3.70 -31.29 -22.52
CA SER A 81 -4.89 -31.15 -23.35
C SER A 81 -4.69 -30.12 -24.46
N VAL A 82 -5.09 -30.54 -25.66
CA VAL A 82 -5.13 -29.78 -26.91
C VAL A 82 -6.44 -28.98 -26.95
N LEU A 83 -6.50 -27.98 -27.82
CA LEU A 83 -7.64 -27.14 -28.23
C LEU A 83 -7.74 -25.76 -27.59
N GLY A 84 -7.58 -24.76 -28.45
CA GLY A 84 -7.65 -23.35 -28.13
C GLY A 84 -9.01 -22.90 -27.64
N LYS A 85 -8.97 -22.10 -26.58
CA LYS A 85 -9.97 -21.11 -26.20
C LYS A 85 -9.19 -19.93 -25.64
N GLN A 86 -9.53 -18.72 -26.08
CA GLN A 86 -9.04 -17.47 -25.49
C GLN A 86 -9.20 -17.54 -23.97
N PRO A 87 -8.20 -17.12 -23.16
CA PRO A 87 -8.35 -17.22 -21.72
C PRO A 87 -9.41 -16.23 -21.27
N ALA A 88 -10.57 -16.75 -20.86
CA ALA A 88 -11.49 -16.04 -20.01
C ALA A 88 -10.71 -15.58 -18.78
N LYS A 89 -10.76 -14.29 -18.47
CA LYS A 89 -10.15 -13.70 -17.28
C LYS A 89 -10.76 -14.39 -16.06
N GLN A 90 -10.07 -15.40 -15.53
CA GLN A 90 -10.51 -16.14 -14.35
C GLN A 90 -10.39 -15.22 -13.14
N ILE A 91 -11.52 -14.65 -12.74
CA ILE A 91 -11.68 -13.93 -11.47
C ILE A 91 -11.41 -14.95 -10.36
N GLY A 92 -10.27 -14.84 -9.70
CA GLY A 92 -9.84 -15.81 -8.67
C GLY A 92 -8.33 -15.98 -8.49
N LYS A 93 -7.49 -15.40 -9.36
CA LYS A 93 -6.06 -15.29 -9.07
C LYS A 93 -5.87 -14.34 -7.90
N LYS A 94 -5.36 -14.83 -6.78
CA LYS A 94 -4.99 -13.97 -5.65
C LYS A 94 -3.91 -13.01 -6.12
N ASP A 95 -4.26 -11.74 -6.10
CA ASP A 95 -3.34 -10.63 -6.17
C ASP A 95 -2.26 -10.79 -5.09
N VAL A 96 -0.99 -10.72 -5.50
CA VAL A 96 0.20 -10.88 -4.65
C VAL A 96 0.89 -9.53 -4.55
N GLU A 97 1.02 -9.06 -3.31
CA GLU A 97 1.82 -7.89 -2.95
C GLU A 97 3.31 -8.23 -2.98
N GLY A 98 4.11 -7.35 -3.58
CA GLY A 98 5.55 -7.54 -3.68
C GLY A 98 6.30 -6.28 -4.09
N VAL A 99 7.61 -6.38 -4.07
CA VAL A 99 8.53 -5.33 -4.54
C VAL A 99 9.47 -5.89 -5.61
N PHE A 100 10.12 -5.00 -6.34
CA PHE A 100 11.21 -5.38 -7.23
C PHE A 100 12.55 -5.19 -6.55
N ILE A 101 13.38 -6.23 -6.56
CA ILE A 101 14.72 -6.21 -5.99
C ILE A 101 15.74 -6.12 -7.10
N VAL A 102 16.74 -5.27 -6.91
CA VAL A 102 17.79 -5.01 -7.89
C VAL A 102 18.98 -5.93 -7.62
N GLY A 103 19.21 -6.88 -8.53
CA GLY A 103 20.38 -7.75 -8.55
C GLY A 103 21.68 -6.99 -8.81
N THR A 104 22.81 -7.67 -8.64
CA THR A 104 24.15 -7.09 -8.89
C THR A 104 24.39 -6.75 -10.36
N ASP A 105 23.61 -7.33 -11.27
CA ASP A 105 23.60 -7.07 -12.71
C ASP A 105 22.66 -5.92 -13.11
N ASN A 106 22.14 -5.17 -12.13
CA ASN A 106 21.13 -4.12 -12.30
C ASN A 106 19.82 -4.59 -12.96
N LYS A 107 19.54 -5.90 -12.89
CA LYS A 107 18.24 -6.44 -13.26
C LYS A 107 17.33 -6.55 -12.06
N VAL A 108 16.04 -6.47 -12.33
CA VAL A 108 15.01 -6.52 -11.28
C VAL A 108 14.33 -7.88 -11.23
N MET A 109 13.95 -8.31 -10.04
CA MET A 109 13.14 -9.51 -9.83
C MET A 109 12.01 -9.20 -8.86
N PHE A 110 10.78 -9.52 -9.23
CA PHE A 110 9.65 -9.44 -8.32
C PHE A 110 9.83 -10.40 -7.16
N ARG A 111 9.66 -9.90 -5.93
CA ARG A 111 9.66 -10.69 -4.72
C ARG A 111 8.39 -10.40 -3.92
N PRO A 112 7.57 -11.42 -3.64
CA PRO A 112 6.44 -11.28 -2.73
C PRO A 112 6.92 -10.83 -1.34
N VAL A 113 6.17 -9.90 -0.74
CA VAL A 113 6.43 -9.44 0.62
C VAL A 113 5.17 -9.52 1.45
N ARG A 114 5.34 -9.65 2.76
CA ARG A 114 4.24 -9.49 3.71
C ARG A 114 4.39 -8.16 4.41
N ILE A 115 3.43 -7.28 4.24
CA ILE A 115 3.40 -5.98 4.90
C ILE A 115 2.77 -6.06 6.30
N GLY A 116 3.14 -5.10 7.14
CA GLY A 116 2.61 -4.90 8.50
C GLY A 116 1.90 -3.56 8.62
N ILE A 117 2.29 -2.77 9.61
CA ILE A 117 1.73 -1.42 9.84
C ILE A 117 1.96 -0.53 8.62
N ALA A 118 0.89 0.14 8.16
CA ALA A 118 0.96 1.19 7.15
C ALA A 118 1.19 2.55 7.82
N GLY A 119 2.31 3.20 7.49
CA GLY A 119 2.58 4.59 7.85
C GLY A 119 2.18 5.56 6.74
N ASP A 120 2.50 6.85 6.92
CA ASP A 120 2.17 7.88 5.92
C ASP A 120 2.97 7.75 4.63
N GLU A 121 4.25 7.38 4.75
CA GLU A 121 5.21 7.35 3.64
C GLU A 121 5.79 5.95 3.38
N TYR A 122 5.69 5.06 4.38
CA TYR A 122 6.33 3.75 4.39
C TYR A 122 5.39 2.66 4.87
N PHE A 123 5.55 1.45 4.32
CA PHE A 123 5.00 0.23 4.88
C PHE A 123 6.06 -0.50 5.71
N GLU A 124 5.66 -1.06 6.84
CA GLU A 124 6.42 -2.10 7.52
C GLU A 124 6.46 -3.38 6.67
N VAL A 125 7.60 -4.06 6.66
CA VAL A 125 7.79 -5.37 6.06
C VAL A 125 8.01 -6.42 7.16
N LEU A 126 7.10 -7.38 7.24
CA LEU A 126 7.16 -8.51 8.17
C LEU A 126 7.99 -9.66 7.62
N SER A 127 7.97 -9.89 6.30
CA SER A 127 8.76 -10.93 5.65
C SER A 127 8.92 -10.69 4.15
N GLY A 128 9.91 -11.35 3.54
CA GLY A 128 10.15 -11.30 2.09
C GLY A 128 11.28 -10.35 1.68
N LEU A 129 11.78 -9.52 2.59
CA LEU A 129 12.96 -8.68 2.36
C LEU A 129 13.96 -8.81 3.51
N ARG A 130 15.21 -8.48 3.20
CA ARG A 130 16.28 -8.31 4.19
C ARG A 130 16.73 -6.86 4.22
N GLU A 131 17.31 -6.47 5.36
CA GLU A 131 17.97 -5.18 5.48
C GLU A 131 19.02 -4.99 4.39
N ASN A 132 19.16 -3.75 3.91
CA ASN A 132 20.13 -3.33 2.90
C ASN A 132 19.94 -3.95 1.50
N GLU A 133 18.84 -4.66 1.23
CA GLU A 133 18.48 -5.03 -0.15
C GLU A 133 18.05 -3.80 -0.94
N ARG A 134 18.54 -3.68 -2.19
CA ARG A 134 18.15 -2.60 -3.09
C ARG A 134 16.80 -2.93 -3.73
N ILE A 135 15.86 -2.01 -3.62
CA ILE A 135 14.52 -2.12 -4.22
C ILE A 135 14.29 -1.01 -5.24
N VAL A 136 13.32 -1.21 -6.12
CA VAL A 136 12.87 -0.18 -7.08
C VAL A 136 11.74 0.62 -6.46
N ALA A 137 11.85 1.95 -6.54
CA ALA A 137 10.80 2.90 -6.21
C ALA A 137 10.58 3.86 -7.39
N GLY A 138 9.33 4.24 -7.66
CA GLY A 138 8.99 5.06 -8.82
C GLY A 138 7.51 5.39 -8.89
N SER A 139 7.07 5.94 -10.02
CA SER A 139 5.63 6.15 -10.23
C SER A 139 4.88 4.82 -10.21
N TYR A 140 3.62 4.86 -9.78
CA TYR A 140 2.78 3.67 -9.70
C TYR A 140 2.72 2.90 -11.04
N GLN A 141 2.60 3.62 -12.16
CA GLN A 141 2.59 3.02 -13.50
C GLN A 141 3.91 2.31 -13.81
N ALA A 142 5.05 2.96 -13.53
CA ALA A 142 6.36 2.40 -13.83
C ALA A 142 6.61 1.09 -13.08
N ILE A 143 6.27 1.02 -11.79
CA ILE A 143 6.45 -0.20 -10.98
C ILE A 143 5.48 -1.30 -11.43
N ARG A 144 4.23 -0.97 -11.74
CA ARG A 144 3.23 -1.95 -12.17
C ARG A 144 3.58 -2.62 -13.50
N GLU A 145 4.13 -1.85 -14.44
CA GLU A 145 4.52 -2.32 -15.78
C GLU A 145 5.93 -2.94 -15.82
N LEU A 146 6.75 -2.75 -14.77
CA LEU A 146 8.13 -3.21 -14.70
C LEU A 146 8.21 -4.74 -14.78
N LYS A 147 8.86 -5.31 -15.79
CA LYS A 147 8.96 -6.77 -15.92
C LYS A 147 10.18 -7.33 -15.20
N ASP A 148 10.13 -8.61 -14.83
CA ASP A 148 11.30 -9.31 -14.32
C ASP A 148 12.43 -9.27 -15.36
N SER A 149 13.67 -9.28 -14.87
CA SER A 149 14.89 -9.12 -15.66
C SER A 149 15.04 -7.78 -16.40
N ALA A 150 14.15 -6.81 -16.21
CA ALA A 150 14.32 -5.47 -16.76
C ALA A 150 15.54 -4.77 -16.15
N LEU A 151 16.29 -4.05 -16.98
CA LEU A 151 17.43 -3.28 -16.54
C LEU A 151 16.95 -1.96 -15.92
N VAL A 152 17.48 -1.63 -14.74
CA VAL A 152 17.19 -0.34 -14.08
C VAL A 152 18.47 0.46 -13.88
N ARG A 153 18.32 1.78 -13.79
CA ARG A 153 19.41 2.70 -13.47
C ARG A 153 19.04 3.48 -12.24
N GLU A 154 19.98 3.57 -11.30
CA GLU A 154 19.81 4.43 -10.13
C GLU A 154 19.70 5.89 -10.57
N THR A 155 18.59 6.52 -10.20
CA THR A 155 18.44 7.97 -10.33
C THR A 155 18.93 8.59 -9.03
N LYS A 156 19.91 9.51 -9.12
CA LYS A 156 20.32 10.29 -7.96
C LYS A 156 19.13 11.14 -7.52
N VAL A 157 18.55 10.83 -6.37
CA VAL A 157 17.52 11.67 -5.74
C VAL A 157 18.19 13.00 -5.40
N THR A 158 17.90 14.04 -6.17
CA THR A 158 18.31 15.40 -5.79
C THR A 158 17.35 15.89 -4.72
N ASP A 159 17.81 15.96 -3.47
CA ASP A 159 17.10 16.62 -2.38
C ASP A 159 16.84 18.09 -2.75
N LYS A 160 15.68 18.36 -3.34
CA LYS A 160 15.14 19.72 -3.49
C LYS A 160 13.73 19.75 -2.94
N LYS A 161 13.63 19.78 -1.60
CA LYS A 161 12.69 20.66 -0.89
C LYS A 161 13.13 20.81 0.57
N LYS A 162 13.80 21.92 0.86
CA LYS A 162 13.87 22.47 2.23
C LYS A 162 12.42 22.81 2.62
N PRO A 163 11.91 22.43 3.79
CA PRO A 163 10.65 22.97 4.27
C PRO A 163 10.83 24.47 4.49
N ASP A 164 9.99 25.28 3.85
CA ASP A 164 9.92 26.71 4.11
C ASP A 164 9.54 26.91 5.58
N SER A 165 10.50 27.38 6.37
CA SER A 165 10.26 27.96 7.67
C SER A 165 9.65 29.34 7.45
N GLU A 166 8.34 29.43 7.23
CA GLU A 166 7.62 30.69 7.42
C GLU A 166 7.18 30.79 8.87
N ALA A 167 8.04 31.45 9.64
CA ALA A 167 7.62 32.18 10.82
C ALA A 167 6.78 33.37 10.37
N LYS A 168 5.55 33.47 10.88
CA LYS A 168 4.93 34.76 11.19
C LYS A 168 3.90 34.62 12.29
#